data_AF-A0A928KJP7-F1
#
_entry.id   AF-A0A928KJP7-F1
#
_cell.length_a   1.000
_cell.length_b   1.000
_cell.length_c   1.000
_cell.angle_alpha   90.00
_cell.angle_beta   90.00
_cell.angle_gamma   90.00
#
_symmetry.space_group_name_H-M   'P 1'
#
loop_
_entity.id
_entity.type
_entity.pdbx_description
1 polymer ?
#
loop_
_entity_poly.entity_id
_entity_poly.type
_entity_poly.pdbx_seq_one_letter_code
_entity_poly.pdbx_strand_id
1 'polypeptide(L)'
;MKRKKLTAVLLTFVLIVSGLAFGAIESFAQTVTITDSLLNTDINKTVSGYDDNIWYVYTPSESGIYTLYGLSTNVLATEAYLFSKTEDEDGKKLYTQLAYSNSNPDYAQYEGSAARQFCLKYHLTAGETYYYAAGWNNPQRTSGTVGVRMICESYDTATVVRVTPTCDASLTWYTDGSWETDAKGQSYYRYNISKIMQNMVVTVEFDDGTVLTSKKGETTVNGYPITYTHKQDEVHWYNRDNELYTANTLRVSVLGVSADYEVNIAQDALFNVKGRVTDAFDGAVIAGVGIEIGGNVVATTDENGVFQILSAPGTMSAYVTGGSVVRRAFTLTVDAASTSGNDHTATPIAVYNVDYIDDDVVNGRDYAYIQRSLSSDTQAKAKKEFASCVGFASGDYPALVL
;
A
#
# COMPACT_ATOMS: atom_id res chain seq x y z
N MET A 1 -25.58 11.05 -24.53
CA MET A 1 -26.68 10.11 -24.17
C MET A 1 -27.18 10.50 -22.79
N LYS A 2 -28.46 10.87 -22.65
CA LYS A 2 -29.10 11.27 -21.40
C LYS A 2 -29.36 10.03 -20.50
N ARG A 3 -29.57 10.30 -19.20
CA ARG A 3 -30.24 9.49 -18.14
C ARG A 3 -29.29 8.60 -17.31
N LYS A 4 -29.36 8.55 -15.98
CA LYS A 4 -30.38 8.98 -14.98
C LYS A 4 -29.68 9.24 -13.64
N LYS A 5 -30.01 10.34 -12.95
CA LYS A 5 -29.77 10.51 -11.52
C LYS A 5 -30.79 9.64 -10.78
N LEU A 6 -30.33 8.75 -9.90
CA LEU A 6 -31.18 7.92 -9.07
C LEU A 6 -31.63 8.73 -7.85
N THR A 7 -32.93 8.80 -7.67
CA THR A 7 -33.66 9.47 -6.61
C THR A 7 -33.50 8.66 -5.31
N ALA A 8 -32.94 9.26 -4.26
CA ALA A 8 -32.99 8.71 -2.90
C ALA A 8 -34.24 9.23 -2.19
N VAL A 9 -34.86 8.34 -1.42
CA VAL A 9 -36.25 8.38 -0.98
C VAL A 9 -36.48 9.47 0.07
N LEU A 10 -37.44 10.33 -0.22
CA LEU A 10 -38.00 11.35 0.67
C LEU A 10 -38.82 10.64 1.75
N LEU A 11 -38.36 10.66 3.01
CA LEU A 11 -39.21 10.30 4.15
C LEU A 11 -40.07 11.52 4.50
N THR A 12 -41.34 11.45 4.10
CA THR A 12 -42.33 12.52 4.25
C THR A 12 -42.66 12.76 5.73
N PHE A 13 -42.17 13.85 6.29
CA PHE A 13 -42.85 14.54 7.39
C PHE A 13 -43.44 15.84 6.84
N VAL A 14 -44.70 16.10 7.19
CA VAL A 14 -45.53 17.18 6.65
C VAL A 14 -44.88 18.54 6.93
N LEU A 15 -44.22 19.10 5.91
CA LEU A 15 -43.78 20.50 5.87
C LEU A 15 -45.00 21.37 5.61
N ILE A 16 -45.49 22.05 6.64
CA ILE A 16 -46.31 23.25 6.45
C ILE A 16 -45.37 24.31 5.88
N VAL A 17 -45.35 24.45 4.56
CA VAL A 17 -44.66 25.55 3.87
C VAL A 17 -45.50 26.80 4.06
N SER A 18 -45.29 27.50 5.19
CA SER A 18 -45.69 28.90 5.31
C SER A 18 -44.58 29.77 4.71
N GLY A 19 -44.74 30.17 3.45
CA GLY A 19 -43.87 31.13 2.80
C GLY A 19 -44.03 32.51 3.44
N LEU A 20 -43.23 32.82 4.45
CA LEU A 20 -43.04 34.17 4.97
C LEU A 20 -41.68 34.67 4.47
N ALA A 21 -41.70 35.37 3.33
CA ALA A 21 -40.57 36.16 2.88
C ALA A 21 -40.48 37.42 3.75
N PHE A 22 -39.72 37.37 4.84
CA PHE A 22 -39.40 38.56 5.62
C PHE A 22 -38.37 39.39 4.85
N GLY A 23 -38.82 40.54 4.33
CA GLY A 23 -37.94 41.58 3.83
C GLY A 23 -37.14 42.21 4.97
N ALA A 24 -35.84 42.38 4.73
CA ALA A 24 -34.92 43.26 5.45
C ALA A 24 -35.03 43.22 6.99
N ILE A 25 -34.42 42.19 7.61
CA ILE A 25 -34.06 42.25 9.03
C ILE A 25 -32.83 43.15 9.14
N GLU A 26 -33.04 44.47 9.23
CA GLU A 26 -32.00 45.42 9.58
C GLU A 26 -31.90 45.52 11.10
N SER A 27 -30.73 45.11 11.64
CA SER A 27 -30.32 45.02 13.05
C SER A 27 -30.68 43.72 13.79
N PHE A 28 -29.67 42.85 13.98
CA PHE A 28 -29.73 41.69 14.86
C PHE A 28 -29.43 42.17 16.30
N ALA A 29 -30.29 41.84 17.27
CA ALA A 29 -30.08 42.22 18.66
C ALA A 29 -28.77 41.63 19.24
N GLN A 30 -28.39 40.41 18.82
CA GLN A 30 -27.10 39.81 19.16
C GLN A 30 -26.75 38.64 18.22
N THR A 31 -25.49 38.59 17.76
CA THR A 31 -24.95 37.47 16.96
C THR A 31 -23.76 36.82 17.68
N VAL A 32 -23.71 35.49 17.67
CA VAL A 32 -22.62 34.67 18.21
C VAL A 32 -22.11 33.77 17.10
N THR A 33 -20.81 33.76 16.87
CA THR A 33 -20.18 32.76 15.98
C THR A 33 -19.75 31.57 16.82
N ILE A 34 -20.28 30.39 16.52
CA ILE A 34 -19.82 29.12 17.06
C ILE A 34 -18.67 28.65 16.16
N THR A 35 -17.56 28.26 16.78
CA THR A 35 -16.44 27.59 16.10
C THR A 35 -16.39 26.13 16.55
N ASP A 36 -15.67 25.27 15.86
CA ASP A 36 -15.54 23.86 16.27
C ASP A 36 -15.00 23.69 17.69
N SER A 37 -14.12 24.60 18.13
CA SER A 37 -13.61 24.64 19.51
C SER A 37 -14.66 24.99 20.57
N LEU A 38 -15.83 25.50 20.17
CA LEU A 38 -16.96 25.81 21.03
C LEU A 38 -18.07 24.76 20.95
N LEU A 39 -17.89 23.69 20.16
CA LEU A 39 -18.76 22.53 20.25
C LEU A 39 -18.69 21.94 21.65
N ASN A 40 -19.82 21.41 22.11
CA ASN A 40 -20.05 20.91 23.45
C ASN A 40 -19.75 21.91 24.59
N THR A 41 -19.75 23.22 24.30
CA THR A 41 -19.56 24.28 25.30
C THR A 41 -20.87 25.03 25.54
N ASP A 42 -21.14 25.38 26.80
CA ASP A 42 -22.32 26.16 27.19
C ASP A 42 -22.17 27.62 26.78
N ILE A 43 -23.08 28.08 25.93
CA ILE A 43 -23.12 29.47 25.46
C ILE A 43 -24.35 30.13 26.07
N ASN A 44 -24.12 31.05 27.00
CA ASN A 44 -25.16 31.78 27.70
C ASN A 44 -25.21 33.23 27.22
N LYS A 45 -26.39 33.68 26.78
CA LYS A 45 -26.60 35.05 26.27
C LYS A 45 -27.91 35.64 26.78
N THR A 46 -27.89 36.94 27.06
CA THR A 46 -29.03 37.67 27.61
C THR A 46 -29.88 38.25 26.49
N VAL A 47 -31.19 38.07 26.61
CA VAL A 47 -32.21 38.55 25.66
C VAL A 47 -33.15 39.50 26.41
N SER A 48 -33.54 40.61 25.78
CA SER A 48 -34.31 41.71 26.37
C SER A 48 -35.69 41.90 25.75
N GLY A 49 -36.44 40.81 25.59
CA GLY A 49 -37.78 40.90 25.03
C GLY A 49 -38.40 39.54 24.76
N TYR A 50 -39.72 39.56 24.65
CA TYR A 50 -40.48 38.53 23.94
C TYR A 50 -40.30 38.79 22.44
N ASP A 51 -40.09 37.73 21.64
CA ASP A 51 -39.73 37.74 20.22
C ASP A 51 -38.28 38.14 19.85
N ASP A 52 -37.48 38.58 20.82
CA ASP A 52 -36.04 38.76 20.58
C ASP A 52 -35.35 37.39 20.45
N ASN A 53 -34.58 37.22 19.37
CA ASN A 53 -33.78 36.02 19.12
C ASN A 53 -32.28 36.34 19.14
N ILE A 54 -31.49 35.44 19.73
CA ILE A 54 -30.04 35.41 19.55
C ILE A 54 -29.75 34.59 18.31
N TRP A 55 -28.89 35.13 17.45
CA TRP A 55 -28.42 34.45 16.25
C TRP A 55 -27.10 33.75 16.52
N TYR A 56 -27.05 32.44 16.31
CA TYR A 56 -25.84 31.64 16.34
C TYR A 56 -25.45 31.25 14.92
N VAL A 57 -24.23 31.57 14.53
CA VAL A 57 -23.69 31.30 13.18
C VAL A 57 -22.68 30.19 13.30
N TYR A 58 -22.81 29.15 12.49
CA TYR A 58 -21.89 28.02 12.48
C TYR A 58 -21.58 27.58 11.04
N THR A 59 -20.31 27.34 10.77
CA THR A 59 -19.82 26.72 9.54
C THR A 59 -19.04 25.48 9.96
N PRO A 60 -19.56 24.26 9.74
CA PRO A 60 -18.86 23.05 10.13
C PRO A 60 -17.62 22.81 9.27
N SER A 61 -16.55 22.31 9.88
CA SER A 61 -15.37 21.84 9.14
C SER A 61 -15.58 20.45 8.51
N GLU A 62 -16.51 19.65 9.04
CA GLU A 62 -16.86 18.31 8.56
C GLU A 62 -18.38 18.15 8.43
N SER A 63 -18.86 17.42 7.43
CA SER A 63 -20.30 17.17 7.30
C SER A 63 -20.77 16.18 8.37
N GLY A 64 -21.99 16.33 8.86
CA GLY A 64 -22.49 15.45 9.91
C GLY A 64 -23.82 15.87 10.49
N ILE A 65 -24.23 15.18 11.55
CA ILE A 65 -25.45 15.46 12.29
C ILE A 65 -25.12 16.31 13.51
N TYR A 66 -25.67 17.51 13.55
CA TYR A 66 -25.45 18.47 14.62
C TYR A 66 -26.76 18.79 15.34
N THR A 67 -26.66 18.96 16.66
CA THR A 67 -27.80 19.28 17.51
C THR A 67 -27.51 20.55 18.30
N LEU A 68 -28.38 21.56 18.15
CA LEU A 68 -28.43 22.73 19.03
C LEU A 68 -29.57 22.53 20.02
N TYR A 69 -29.27 22.53 21.31
CA TYR A 69 -30.28 22.41 22.35
C TYR A 69 -30.17 23.53 23.39
N GLY A 70 -31.32 23.93 23.94
CA GLY A 70 -31.38 24.92 25.01
C GLY A 70 -30.96 24.31 26.36
N LEU A 71 -30.32 25.08 27.23
CA LEU A 71 -29.80 24.64 28.54
C LEU A 71 -30.57 25.21 29.75
N SER A 72 -31.62 26.00 29.51
CA SER A 72 -32.35 26.68 30.58
C SER A 72 -33.11 25.75 31.54
N THR A 73 -32.50 25.46 32.69
CA THR A 73 -33.11 24.69 33.79
C THR A 73 -34.25 25.42 34.52
N ASN A 74 -34.37 26.74 34.33
CA ASN A 74 -35.32 27.60 35.06
C ASN A 74 -36.32 28.34 34.16
N VAL A 75 -36.34 28.04 32.85
CA VAL A 75 -37.24 28.74 31.93
C VAL A 75 -38.03 27.77 31.05
N LEU A 76 -39.33 27.78 31.32
CA LEU A 76 -40.33 26.92 30.73
C LEU A 76 -40.79 27.38 29.34
N ALA A 77 -39.94 27.82 28.40
CA ALA A 77 -40.31 27.97 26.97
C ALA A 77 -39.20 28.64 26.16
N THR A 78 -38.36 27.84 25.53
CA THR A 78 -37.48 28.30 24.45
C THR A 78 -37.87 27.66 23.11
N GLU A 79 -37.58 28.36 22.02
CA GLU A 79 -37.69 27.84 20.66
C GLU A 79 -36.43 28.17 19.87
N ALA A 80 -36.22 27.40 18.80
CA ALA A 80 -35.14 27.65 17.85
C ALA A 80 -35.57 27.41 16.41
N TYR A 81 -35.00 28.21 15.51
CA TYR A 81 -35.14 28.13 14.06
C TYR A 81 -33.75 27.92 13.46
N LEU A 82 -33.67 27.21 12.34
CA LEU A 82 -32.46 27.05 11.55
C LEU A 82 -32.70 27.62 10.14
N PHE A 83 -31.76 28.40 9.65
CA PHE A 83 -31.79 29.00 8.32
C PHE A 83 -30.49 28.75 7.55
N SER A 84 -30.62 28.69 6.23
CA SER A 84 -29.51 28.94 5.29
C SER A 84 -29.64 30.34 4.70
N LYS A 85 -28.53 30.95 4.31
CA LYS A 85 -28.53 32.25 3.63
C LYS A 85 -28.02 32.09 2.21
N THR A 86 -28.81 32.54 1.25
CA THR A 86 -28.41 32.70 -0.15
C THR A 86 -28.40 34.18 -0.51
N GLU A 87 -27.68 34.53 -1.57
CA GLU A 87 -27.69 35.86 -2.17
C GLU A 87 -28.31 35.70 -3.56
N ASP A 88 -29.35 36.49 -3.86
CA ASP A 88 -29.96 36.47 -5.19
C ASP A 88 -29.14 37.28 -6.21
N GLU A 89 -29.57 37.26 -7.48
CA GLU A 89 -28.87 37.93 -8.59
C GLU A 89 -28.74 39.45 -8.39
N ASP A 90 -29.56 40.04 -7.51
CA ASP A 90 -29.58 41.47 -7.18
C ASP A 90 -28.79 41.80 -5.89
N GLY A 91 -28.08 40.82 -5.32
CA GLY A 91 -27.28 41.01 -4.10
C GLY A 91 -28.09 41.03 -2.80
N LYS A 92 -29.37 40.64 -2.85
CA LYS A 92 -30.24 40.63 -1.67
C LYS A 92 -30.07 39.31 -0.93
N LYS A 93 -29.87 39.43 0.38
CA LYS A 93 -29.76 38.28 1.29
C LYS A 93 -31.13 37.66 1.53
N LEU A 94 -31.28 36.40 1.16
CA LEU A 94 -32.48 35.59 1.40
C LEU A 94 -32.17 34.51 2.45
N TYR A 95 -32.91 34.52 3.54
CA TYR A 95 -32.85 33.49 4.57
C TYR A 95 -33.94 32.45 4.32
N THR A 96 -33.55 31.20 4.08
CA THR A 96 -34.48 30.08 3.89
C THR A 96 -34.51 29.25 5.16
N GLN A 97 -35.68 29.13 5.79
CA GLN A 97 -35.86 28.30 6.97
C GLN A 97 -35.73 26.81 6.60
N LEU A 98 -34.83 26.12 7.29
CA LEU A 98 -34.55 24.70 7.11
C LEU A 98 -35.23 23.83 8.17
N ALA A 99 -35.26 24.30 9.42
CA ALA A 99 -35.85 23.56 10.53
C ALA A 99 -36.37 24.50 11.64
N TYR A 100 -37.24 23.96 12.48
CA TYR A 100 -37.80 24.62 13.66
C TYR A 100 -37.99 23.61 14.79
N SER A 101 -37.80 24.04 16.03
CA SER A 101 -38.06 23.24 17.22
C SER A 101 -38.60 24.12 18.34
N ASN A 102 -39.79 23.79 18.83
CA ASN A 102 -40.32 24.23 20.12
C ASN A 102 -40.73 22.99 20.92
N SER A 103 -40.27 22.87 22.17
CA SER A 103 -40.58 21.73 23.06
C SER A 103 -40.42 20.34 22.42
N ASN A 104 -39.19 19.79 22.46
CA ASN A 104 -38.96 18.44 21.95
C ASN A 104 -39.18 17.38 23.07
N PRO A 105 -40.06 16.37 22.89
CA PRO A 105 -40.16 15.24 23.82
C PRO A 105 -38.85 14.46 24.02
N ASP A 106 -37.91 14.53 23.06
CA ASP A 106 -36.59 13.89 23.15
C ASP A 106 -35.57 14.67 24.01
N TYR A 107 -35.94 15.82 24.58
CA TYR A 107 -35.05 16.63 25.42
C TYR A 107 -34.54 15.88 26.67
N ALA A 108 -35.29 14.86 27.13
CA ALA A 108 -34.91 14.05 28.29
C ALA A 108 -33.55 13.34 28.14
N GLN A 109 -33.08 13.10 26.90
CA GLN A 109 -31.80 12.42 26.64
C GLN A 109 -30.56 13.32 26.82
N TYR A 110 -30.74 14.64 27.00
CA TYR A 110 -29.66 15.62 27.21
C TYR A 110 -29.71 16.27 28.61
N GLU A 111 -30.18 15.52 29.62
CA GLU A 111 -30.13 15.88 31.06
C GLU A 111 -30.97 17.08 31.53
N GLY A 112 -32.24 17.20 31.14
CA GLY A 112 -33.09 18.27 31.71
C GLY A 112 -34.58 17.98 31.85
N SER A 113 -35.26 18.83 32.63
CA SER A 113 -36.69 18.72 32.91
C SER A 113 -37.51 19.04 31.66
N ALA A 114 -38.09 17.99 31.06
CA ALA A 114 -38.65 17.89 29.72
C ALA A 114 -39.78 18.86 29.32
N ALA A 115 -40.17 19.85 30.13
CA ALA A 115 -41.42 20.53 29.87
C ALA A 115 -41.38 21.42 28.62
N ARG A 116 -40.34 22.23 28.37
CA ARG A 116 -40.44 23.32 27.37
C ARG A 116 -39.11 23.88 26.82
N GLN A 117 -38.12 23.02 26.51
CA GLN A 117 -36.86 23.42 25.87
C GLN A 117 -36.77 22.86 24.44
N PHE A 118 -36.14 23.61 23.52
CA PHE A 118 -35.92 23.16 22.16
C PHE A 118 -34.73 22.19 22.07
N CYS A 119 -34.79 21.30 21.07
CA CYS A 119 -33.69 20.46 20.63
C CYS A 119 -33.79 20.36 19.10
N LEU A 120 -32.93 21.08 18.40
CA LEU A 120 -32.92 21.21 16.95
C LEU A 120 -31.74 20.42 16.39
N LYS A 121 -32.06 19.23 15.87
CA LYS A 121 -31.13 18.31 15.21
C LYS A 121 -31.23 18.48 13.69
N TYR A 122 -30.11 18.64 13.01
CA TYR A 122 -30.07 18.81 11.56
C TYR A 122 -28.74 18.31 10.96
N HIS A 123 -28.78 17.91 9.69
CA HIS A 123 -27.58 17.54 8.94
C HIS A 123 -26.93 18.80 8.34
N LEU A 124 -25.66 19.04 8.65
CA LEU A 124 -24.92 20.20 8.15
C LEU A 124 -23.82 19.74 7.20
N THR A 125 -23.64 20.47 6.10
CA THR A 125 -22.59 20.21 5.11
C THR A 125 -21.33 21.03 5.41
N ALA A 126 -20.16 20.39 5.37
CA ALA A 126 -18.87 21.02 5.54
C ALA A 126 -18.72 22.29 4.68
N GLY A 127 -18.28 23.39 5.29
CA GLY A 127 -18.02 24.66 4.60
C GLY A 127 -19.25 25.53 4.32
N GLU A 128 -20.48 25.04 4.53
CA GLU A 128 -21.69 25.86 4.42
C GLU A 128 -22.00 26.60 5.74
N THR A 129 -22.42 27.86 5.65
CA THR A 129 -22.77 28.64 6.85
C THR A 129 -24.26 28.54 7.17
N TYR A 130 -24.54 28.12 8.40
CA TYR A 130 -25.88 27.98 8.96
C TYR A 130 -26.15 29.02 10.05
N TYR A 131 -27.41 29.41 10.17
CA TYR A 131 -27.87 30.46 11.07
C TYR A 131 -29.00 29.94 11.96
N TYR A 132 -28.72 29.79 13.25
CA TYR A 132 -29.71 29.41 14.24
C TYR A 132 -30.25 30.65 14.92
N ALA A 133 -31.56 30.80 15.05
CA ALA A 133 -32.18 31.84 15.86
C ALA A 133 -32.85 31.17 17.06
N ALA A 134 -32.43 31.51 18.28
CA ALA A 134 -33.03 30.96 19.49
C ALA A 134 -33.48 32.06 20.45
N GLY A 135 -34.65 31.86 21.05
CA GLY A 135 -35.32 32.87 21.86
C GLY A 135 -36.42 32.29 22.74
N TRP A 136 -37.19 33.20 23.35
CA TRP A 136 -38.29 32.86 24.24
C TRP A 136 -39.58 32.66 23.45
N ASN A 137 -40.31 31.58 23.73
CA ASN A 137 -41.69 31.41 23.28
C ASN A 137 -42.69 31.74 24.42
N ASN A 138 -42.30 32.62 25.36
CA ASN A 138 -43.18 33.02 26.47
C ASN A 138 -43.46 34.53 26.42
N PRO A 139 -44.72 34.95 26.14
CA PRO A 139 -45.13 36.35 26.02
C PRO A 139 -44.94 37.18 27.29
N GLN A 140 -44.80 36.54 28.45
CA GLN A 140 -44.69 37.23 29.73
C GLN A 140 -43.24 37.54 30.14
N ARG A 141 -42.25 37.14 29.33
CA ARG A 141 -40.83 37.37 29.63
C ARG A 141 -40.36 38.70 29.04
N THR A 142 -39.82 39.55 29.91
CA THR A 142 -39.25 40.86 29.54
C THR A 142 -37.72 40.87 29.54
N SER A 143 -37.07 39.89 30.18
CA SER A 143 -35.64 39.62 30.08
C SER A 143 -35.24 38.23 30.60
N GLY A 144 -34.07 37.74 30.21
CA GLY A 144 -33.49 36.51 30.75
C GLY A 144 -32.29 36.00 29.95
N THR A 145 -31.66 34.93 30.45
CA THR A 145 -30.54 34.27 29.78
C THR A 145 -31.01 33.03 29.03
N VAL A 146 -30.73 32.98 27.73
CA VAL A 146 -30.85 31.78 26.90
C VAL A 146 -29.48 31.11 26.86
N GLY A 147 -29.40 29.93 27.47
CA GLY A 147 -28.26 29.04 27.34
C GLY A 147 -28.48 28.07 26.19
N VAL A 148 -27.47 27.84 25.37
CA VAL A 148 -27.47 26.82 24.32
C VAL A 148 -26.18 26.01 24.36
N ARG A 149 -26.25 24.76 23.91
CA ARG A 149 -25.07 23.95 23.57
C ARG A 149 -25.27 23.37 22.17
N MET A 150 -24.22 23.43 21.36
CA MET A 150 -24.18 22.74 20.07
C MET A 150 -23.28 21.52 20.19
N ILE A 151 -23.73 20.36 19.72
CA ILE A 151 -22.93 19.14 19.67
C ILE A 151 -22.91 18.59 18.24
N CYS A 152 -21.78 18.02 17.84
CA CYS A 152 -21.76 17.07 16.73
C CYS A 152 -22.09 15.68 17.30
N GLU A 153 -23.17 15.06 16.81
CA GLU A 153 -23.55 13.71 17.23
C GLU A 153 -22.81 12.64 16.43
N SER A 154 -22.57 12.89 15.15
CA SER A 154 -21.82 12.01 14.26
C SER A 154 -21.32 12.80 13.05
N TYR A 155 -20.09 12.52 12.61
CA TYR A 155 -19.61 12.94 11.30
C TYR A 155 -20.08 11.97 10.21
N ASP A 156 -20.17 12.44 8.97
CA ASP A 156 -20.45 11.63 7.78
C ASP A 156 -19.25 10.73 7.38
N THR A 157 -18.27 10.52 8.26
CA THR A 157 -17.11 9.67 7.96
C THR A 157 -17.58 8.24 7.71
N ALA A 158 -17.57 7.81 6.44
CA ALA A 158 -17.91 6.45 6.07
C ALA A 158 -16.95 5.48 6.79
N THR A 159 -17.48 4.67 7.69
CA THR A 159 -16.67 3.70 8.44
C THR A 159 -16.42 2.51 7.53
N VAL A 160 -15.15 2.17 7.27
CA VAL A 160 -14.84 0.91 6.59
C VAL A 160 -15.30 -0.24 7.48
N VAL A 161 -16.07 -1.18 6.94
CA VAL A 161 -16.52 -2.38 7.67
C VAL A 161 -15.80 -3.64 7.22
N ARG A 162 -15.30 -3.67 5.97
CA ARG A 162 -14.60 -4.83 5.44
C ARG A 162 -13.54 -4.45 4.41
N VAL A 163 -12.41 -5.15 4.49
CA VAL A 163 -11.34 -5.14 3.49
C VAL A 163 -11.23 -6.53 2.89
N THR A 164 -11.18 -6.63 1.57
CA THR A 164 -11.01 -7.90 0.83
C THR A 164 -9.84 -7.76 -0.15
N PRO A 165 -8.65 -8.23 0.21
CA PRO A 165 -7.50 -8.26 -0.69
C PRO A 165 -7.59 -9.45 -1.66
N THR A 166 -7.20 -9.21 -2.91
CA THR A 166 -7.10 -10.24 -3.95
C THR A 166 -5.85 -9.99 -4.78
N CYS A 167 -5.11 -11.04 -5.14
CA CYS A 167 -3.93 -10.94 -6.00
C CYS A 167 -3.79 -12.22 -6.81
N ASP A 168 -3.42 -12.09 -8.07
CA ASP A 168 -3.18 -13.21 -9.00
C ASP A 168 -1.69 -13.49 -9.21
N ALA A 169 -0.81 -12.69 -8.61
CA ALA A 169 0.63 -12.92 -8.63
C ALA A 169 1.05 -13.87 -7.50
N SER A 170 2.08 -14.67 -7.79
CA SER A 170 2.81 -15.47 -6.81
C SER A 170 4.26 -15.01 -6.71
N LEU A 171 4.85 -15.25 -5.54
CA LEU A 171 6.29 -15.23 -5.38
C LEU A 171 6.89 -16.56 -5.82
N THR A 172 8.19 -16.56 -6.01
CA THR A 172 8.94 -17.68 -6.54
C THR A 172 10.05 -18.06 -5.57
N TRP A 173 10.11 -19.34 -5.20
CA TRP A 173 11.03 -19.86 -4.21
C TRP A 173 12.48 -19.49 -4.58
N TYR A 174 13.21 -18.88 -3.64
CA TYR A 174 14.61 -18.47 -3.78
C TYR A 174 14.94 -17.50 -4.92
N THR A 175 13.92 -16.89 -5.54
CA THR A 175 14.11 -15.93 -6.63
C THR A 175 13.63 -14.53 -6.25
N ASP A 176 12.44 -14.42 -5.65
CA ASP A 176 11.80 -13.13 -5.35
C ASP A 176 12.22 -12.56 -3.97
N GLY A 177 13.51 -12.62 -3.60
CA GLY A 177 13.97 -12.21 -2.27
C GLY A 177 15.48 -12.31 -2.04
N SER A 178 15.88 -12.47 -0.78
CA SER A 178 17.28 -12.63 -0.37
C SER A 178 17.41 -13.44 0.91
N TRP A 179 18.54 -14.13 1.07
CA TRP A 179 18.87 -14.78 2.34
C TRP A 179 19.18 -13.74 3.43
N GLU A 180 18.55 -13.91 4.59
CA GLU A 180 18.77 -13.12 5.80
C GLU A 180 19.01 -14.05 7.00
N THR A 181 19.37 -13.46 8.14
CA THR A 181 19.56 -14.15 9.42
C THR A 181 18.65 -13.50 10.45
N ASP A 182 17.84 -14.31 11.13
CA ASP A 182 16.94 -13.83 12.18
C ASP A 182 17.70 -13.47 13.48
N ALA A 183 16.98 -12.94 14.47
CA ALA A 183 17.55 -12.57 15.76
C ALA A 183 18.08 -13.78 16.58
N LYS A 184 17.72 -15.01 16.19
CA LYS A 184 18.16 -16.26 16.82
C LYS A 184 19.36 -16.89 16.10
N GLY A 185 19.83 -16.27 15.00
CA GLY A 185 20.94 -16.77 14.19
C GLY A 185 20.53 -17.80 13.13
N GLN A 186 19.24 -18.04 12.92
CA GLN A 186 18.75 -18.93 11.88
C GLN A 186 18.73 -18.20 10.54
N SER A 187 19.35 -18.79 9.52
CA SER A 187 19.26 -18.29 8.15
C SER A 187 17.90 -18.66 7.54
N TYR A 188 17.27 -17.69 6.89
CA TYR A 188 15.99 -17.85 6.20
C TYR A 188 15.95 -17.00 4.93
N TYR A 189 15.09 -17.36 3.98
CA TYR A 189 14.91 -16.57 2.77
C TYR A 189 13.78 -15.57 2.96
N ARG A 190 14.12 -14.27 2.97
CA ARG A 190 13.14 -13.19 3.07
C ARG A 190 12.69 -12.75 1.69
N TYR A 191 11.40 -12.88 1.43
CA TYR A 191 10.80 -12.51 0.17
C TYR A 191 10.49 -11.01 0.08
N ASN A 192 10.78 -10.44 -1.08
CA ASN A 192 10.39 -9.10 -1.46
C ASN A 192 8.93 -9.08 -1.93
N ILE A 193 8.05 -8.53 -1.12
CA ILE A 193 6.61 -8.48 -1.39
C ILE A 193 6.18 -7.44 -2.44
N SER A 194 7.11 -6.66 -3.01
CA SER A 194 6.78 -5.60 -3.99
C SER A 194 5.98 -6.12 -5.18
N LYS A 195 6.31 -7.33 -5.67
CA LYS A 195 5.57 -8.01 -6.75
C LYS A 195 4.11 -8.26 -6.38
N ILE A 196 3.87 -8.67 -5.13
CA ILE A 196 2.52 -8.90 -4.60
C ILE A 196 1.78 -7.57 -4.45
N MET A 197 2.43 -6.55 -3.89
CA MET A 197 1.83 -5.21 -3.72
C MET A 197 1.43 -4.57 -5.07
N GLN A 198 2.29 -4.68 -6.09
CA GLN A 198 2.03 -4.15 -7.43
C GLN A 198 0.87 -4.84 -8.16
N ASN A 199 0.53 -6.07 -7.78
CA ASN A 199 -0.56 -6.84 -8.40
C ASN A 199 -1.79 -6.99 -7.49
N MET A 200 -1.74 -6.45 -6.28
CA MET A 200 -2.84 -6.50 -5.33
C MET A 200 -4.00 -5.59 -5.77
N VAL A 201 -5.21 -6.12 -5.66
CA VAL A 201 -6.47 -5.41 -5.78
C VAL A 201 -7.19 -5.49 -4.43
N VAL A 202 -7.53 -4.34 -3.86
CA VAL A 202 -8.18 -4.23 -2.56
C VAL A 202 -9.59 -3.72 -2.75
N THR A 203 -10.58 -4.50 -2.31
CA THR A 203 -11.98 -4.08 -2.27
C THR A 203 -12.34 -3.69 -0.84
N VAL A 204 -12.97 -2.53 -0.69
CA VAL A 204 -13.37 -1.91 0.58
C VAL A 204 -14.88 -1.74 0.57
N GLU A 205 -15.54 -2.23 1.62
CA GLU A 205 -16.96 -2.04 1.90
C GLU A 205 -17.10 -1.07 3.07
N PHE A 206 -17.96 -0.07 2.89
CA PHE A 206 -18.30 0.95 3.88
C PHE A 206 -19.64 0.60 4.55
N ASP A 207 -19.86 1.15 5.74
CA ASP A 207 -21.09 0.97 6.53
C ASP A 207 -22.38 1.44 5.83
N ASP A 208 -22.27 2.41 4.92
CA ASP A 208 -23.35 2.87 4.05
C ASP A 208 -23.70 1.91 2.89
N GLY A 209 -22.97 0.79 2.77
CA GLY A 209 -23.11 -0.22 1.71
C GLY A 209 -22.33 0.10 0.43
N THR A 210 -21.59 1.21 0.38
CA THR A 210 -20.72 1.54 -0.74
C THR A 210 -19.58 0.52 -0.84
N VAL A 211 -19.26 0.09 -2.05
CA VAL A 211 -18.14 -0.82 -2.34
C VAL A 211 -17.22 -0.18 -3.36
N LEU A 212 -15.94 -0.03 -3.00
CA LEU A 212 -14.90 0.53 -3.86
C LEU A 212 -13.74 -0.44 -4.01
N THR A 213 -13.15 -0.50 -5.19
CA THR A 213 -12.05 -1.42 -5.51
C THR A 213 -10.88 -0.65 -6.09
N SER A 214 -9.67 -0.89 -5.59
CA SER A 214 -8.44 -0.35 -6.17
C SER A 214 -8.12 -0.98 -7.53
N LYS A 215 -7.28 -0.33 -8.33
CA LYS A 215 -6.60 -1.01 -9.44
C LYS A 215 -5.33 -1.68 -8.93
N LYS A 216 -4.78 -2.59 -9.74
CA LYS A 216 -3.48 -3.21 -9.45
C LYS A 216 -2.41 -2.14 -9.26
N GLY A 217 -1.66 -2.24 -8.16
CA GLY A 217 -0.53 -1.37 -7.86
C GLY A 217 -0.90 0.03 -7.36
N GLU A 218 -2.19 0.33 -7.20
CA GLU A 218 -2.62 1.55 -6.52
C GLU A 218 -2.29 1.46 -5.03
N THR A 219 -1.84 2.59 -4.47
CA THR A 219 -1.50 2.70 -3.05
C THR A 219 -2.65 3.21 -2.20
N THR A 220 -3.79 3.54 -2.82
CA THR A 220 -4.99 4.05 -2.14
C THR A 220 -6.29 3.44 -2.68
N VAL A 221 -7.33 3.42 -1.85
CA VAL A 221 -8.73 3.23 -2.26
C VAL A 221 -9.50 4.47 -1.79
N ASN A 222 -10.12 5.20 -2.72
CA ASN A 222 -10.85 6.43 -2.40
C ASN A 222 -10.00 7.48 -1.66
N GLY A 223 -8.71 7.57 -1.97
CA GLY A 223 -7.76 8.44 -1.28
C GLY A 223 -7.27 7.93 0.07
N TYR A 224 -7.83 6.83 0.61
CA TYR A 224 -7.34 6.20 1.84
C TYR A 224 -6.14 5.29 1.54
N PRO A 225 -5.04 5.39 2.31
CA PRO A 225 -3.86 4.57 2.08
C PRO A 225 -4.13 3.09 2.36
N ILE A 226 -3.60 2.24 1.49
CA ILE A 226 -3.50 0.80 1.71
C ILE A 226 -2.16 0.54 2.41
N THR A 227 -2.19 -0.13 3.56
CA THR A 227 -0.97 -0.55 4.27
C THR A 227 -0.80 -2.06 4.24
N TYR A 228 0.46 -2.49 4.23
CA TYR A 228 0.86 -3.90 4.13
C TYR A 228 1.80 -4.23 5.28
N THR A 229 1.51 -5.28 6.03
CA THR A 229 2.35 -5.74 7.14
C THR A 229 2.55 -7.24 7.10
N HIS A 230 3.75 -7.71 7.46
CA HIS A 230 4.11 -9.12 7.49
C HIS A 230 5.13 -9.39 8.60
N LYS A 231 5.34 -10.66 8.94
CA LYS A 231 6.23 -11.13 10.02
C LYS A 231 7.18 -12.23 9.53
N GLN A 232 7.84 -11.95 8.40
CA GLN A 232 8.71 -12.94 7.74
C GLN A 232 9.91 -13.32 8.61
N ASP A 233 10.37 -12.41 9.45
CA ASP A 233 11.43 -12.54 10.44
C ASP A 233 11.04 -13.37 11.68
N GLU A 234 9.74 -13.52 11.96
CA GLU A 234 9.26 -14.32 13.08
C GLU A 234 8.88 -15.75 12.66
N VAL A 235 8.21 -15.88 11.51
CA VAL A 235 7.55 -17.13 11.11
C VAL A 235 8.25 -17.84 9.95
N HIS A 236 9.12 -17.13 9.20
CA HIS A 236 9.80 -17.57 7.97
C HIS A 236 8.82 -18.11 6.91
N TRP A 237 8.84 -17.55 5.71
CA TRP A 237 7.91 -17.98 4.67
C TRP A 237 8.45 -19.13 3.83
N TYR A 238 7.58 -20.08 3.50
CA TYR A 238 7.93 -21.27 2.73
C TYR A 238 6.91 -21.54 1.63
N ASN A 239 7.34 -22.25 0.58
CA ASN A 239 6.41 -22.88 -0.35
C ASN A 239 5.51 -23.90 0.40
N ARG A 240 4.28 -24.10 -0.08
CA ARG A 240 3.27 -24.94 0.59
C ARG A 240 3.67 -26.42 0.74
N ASP A 241 4.54 -26.92 -0.11
CA ASP A 241 5.03 -28.31 -0.07
C ASP A 241 6.21 -28.49 0.89
N ASN A 242 6.68 -27.43 1.54
CA ASN A 242 7.74 -27.49 2.54
C ASN A 242 7.21 -27.99 3.90
N GLU A 243 7.97 -28.84 4.59
CA GLU A 243 7.60 -29.38 5.90
C GLU A 243 7.47 -28.33 7.01
N LEU A 244 8.14 -27.18 6.86
CA LEU A 244 8.09 -26.04 7.78
C LEU A 244 6.98 -25.05 7.43
N TYR A 245 6.15 -25.36 6.42
CA TYR A 245 5.13 -24.46 5.93
C TYR A 245 4.11 -24.08 7.01
N THR A 246 3.92 -22.78 7.17
CA THR A 246 2.75 -22.17 7.79
C THR A 246 2.23 -21.07 6.87
N ALA A 247 1.01 -20.59 7.08
CA ALA A 247 0.39 -19.62 6.19
C ALA A 247 1.25 -18.34 6.04
N ASN A 248 1.73 -18.09 4.82
CA ASN A 248 2.52 -16.91 4.46
C ASN A 248 1.64 -15.66 4.47
N THR A 249 1.44 -15.10 5.66
CA THR A 249 0.37 -14.11 5.88
C THR A 249 0.83 -12.68 5.64
N LEU A 250 0.25 -12.03 4.64
CA LEU A 250 0.35 -10.58 4.41
C LEU A 250 -0.93 -9.90 4.90
N ARG A 251 -0.83 -9.04 5.91
CA ARG A 251 -1.97 -8.28 6.42
C ARG A 251 -2.12 -6.97 5.66
N VAL A 252 -3.30 -6.77 5.08
CA VAL A 252 -3.67 -5.59 4.29
C VAL A 252 -4.68 -4.77 5.08
N SER A 253 -4.42 -3.48 5.28
CA SER A 253 -5.30 -2.62 6.07
C SER A 253 -5.66 -1.31 5.37
N VAL A 254 -6.89 -0.84 5.61
CA VAL A 254 -7.42 0.46 5.20
C VAL A 254 -8.22 1.03 6.37
N LEU A 255 -7.91 2.25 6.80
CA LEU A 255 -8.58 2.93 7.93
C LEU A 255 -8.70 2.07 9.20
N GLY A 256 -7.67 1.28 9.51
CA GLY A 256 -7.62 0.42 10.70
C GLY A 256 -8.32 -0.94 10.56
N VAL A 257 -9.18 -1.12 9.55
CA VAL A 257 -9.75 -2.44 9.22
C VAL A 257 -8.73 -3.25 8.43
N SER A 258 -8.59 -4.52 8.78
CA SER A 258 -7.54 -5.39 8.25
C SER A 258 -8.09 -6.72 7.75
N ALA A 259 -7.47 -7.26 6.71
CA ALA A 259 -7.68 -8.63 6.25
C ALA A 259 -6.33 -9.29 5.95
N ASP A 260 -6.28 -10.60 6.21
CA ASP A 260 -5.10 -11.42 5.95
C ASP A 260 -5.20 -12.01 4.54
N TYR A 261 -4.11 -11.90 3.78
CA TYR A 261 -3.93 -12.49 2.46
C TYR A 261 -2.82 -13.54 2.54
N GLU A 262 -3.11 -14.76 2.09
CA GLU A 262 -2.13 -15.84 2.01
C GLU A 262 -1.30 -15.69 0.73
N VAL A 263 -0.02 -15.38 0.89
CA VAL A 263 0.90 -15.19 -0.24
C VAL A 263 1.32 -16.55 -0.79
N ASN A 264 0.95 -16.81 -2.04
CA ASN A 264 1.40 -18.00 -2.75
C ASN A 264 2.88 -17.88 -3.12
N ILE A 265 3.67 -18.88 -2.73
CA ILE A 265 5.07 -19.03 -3.12
C ILE A 265 5.17 -20.29 -3.97
N ALA A 266 5.31 -20.11 -5.28
CA ALA A 266 5.47 -21.19 -6.22
C ALA A 266 6.90 -21.73 -6.16
N GLN A 267 7.03 -23.05 -6.27
CA GLN A 267 8.29 -23.68 -6.61
C GLN A 267 8.44 -23.62 -8.13
N ASP A 268 9.50 -22.99 -8.63
CA ASP A 268 9.80 -23.03 -10.06
C ASP A 268 10.15 -24.45 -10.49
N ALA A 269 9.76 -24.79 -11.72
CA ALA A 269 10.29 -25.96 -12.40
C ALA A 269 11.81 -25.79 -12.57
N LEU A 270 12.59 -26.73 -12.05
CA LEU A 270 14.02 -26.77 -12.29
C LEU A 270 14.27 -27.44 -13.64
N PHE A 271 15.04 -26.76 -14.49
CA PHE A 271 15.43 -27.25 -15.80
C PHE A 271 16.85 -27.77 -15.76
N ASN A 272 17.06 -28.87 -16.46
CA ASN A 272 18.38 -29.45 -16.62
C ASN A 272 19.15 -28.67 -17.68
N VAL A 273 20.26 -28.07 -17.29
CA VAL A 273 21.14 -27.29 -18.16
C VAL A 273 22.46 -28.03 -18.31
N LYS A 274 22.92 -28.17 -19.55
CA LYS A 274 24.20 -28.81 -19.87
C LYS A 274 25.07 -27.88 -20.70
N GLY A 275 26.37 -27.93 -20.46
CA GLY A 275 27.36 -27.26 -21.30
C GLY A 275 28.65 -28.05 -21.35
N ARG A 276 29.55 -27.66 -22.25
CA ARG A 276 30.87 -28.29 -22.40
C ARG A 276 31.96 -27.25 -22.29
N VAL A 277 33.02 -27.55 -21.55
CA VAL A 277 34.23 -26.74 -21.48
C VAL A 277 35.34 -27.41 -22.28
N THR A 278 36.02 -26.61 -23.10
CA THR A 278 37.14 -27.06 -23.93
C THR A 278 38.32 -26.12 -23.81
N ASP A 279 39.49 -26.63 -24.11
CA ASP A 279 40.73 -25.90 -24.25
C ASP A 279 40.68 -25.01 -25.51
N ALA A 280 40.95 -23.72 -25.34
CA ALA A 280 40.96 -22.75 -26.45
C ALA A 280 42.11 -22.97 -27.44
N PHE A 281 43.20 -23.64 -27.02
CA PHE A 281 44.38 -23.88 -27.84
C PHE A 281 44.21 -25.05 -28.81
N ASP A 282 43.67 -26.18 -28.37
CA ASP A 282 43.56 -27.41 -29.19
C ASP A 282 42.15 -27.99 -29.26
N GLY A 283 41.17 -27.40 -28.58
CA GLY A 283 39.79 -27.88 -28.55
C GLY A 283 39.58 -29.14 -27.70
N ALA A 284 40.60 -29.60 -26.96
CA ALA A 284 40.47 -30.75 -26.08
C ALA A 284 39.44 -30.48 -24.97
N VAL A 285 38.72 -31.50 -24.54
CA VAL A 285 37.79 -31.38 -23.41
C VAL A 285 38.56 -31.19 -22.11
N ILE A 286 38.04 -30.35 -21.20
CA ILE A 286 38.65 -30.09 -19.90
C ILE A 286 37.77 -30.68 -18.80
N ALA A 287 38.29 -31.68 -18.09
CA ALA A 287 37.64 -32.29 -16.94
C ALA A 287 38.05 -31.60 -15.63
N GLY A 288 37.22 -31.70 -14.59
CA GLY A 288 37.55 -31.24 -13.24
C GLY A 288 37.48 -29.73 -12.99
N VAL A 289 37.03 -28.91 -13.94
CA VAL A 289 36.84 -27.46 -13.73
C VAL A 289 35.45 -27.15 -13.19
N GLY A 290 35.35 -26.13 -12.34
CA GLY A 290 34.12 -25.71 -11.68
C GLY A 290 33.30 -24.73 -12.51
N ILE A 291 31.98 -24.85 -12.40
CA ILE A 291 31.02 -23.83 -12.85
C ILE A 291 30.53 -23.07 -11.63
N GLU A 292 30.85 -21.78 -11.56
CA GLU A 292 30.51 -20.90 -10.44
C GLU A 292 29.32 -20.01 -10.79
N ILE A 293 28.31 -19.99 -9.92
CA ILE A 293 27.13 -19.10 -9.99
C ILE A 293 26.94 -18.48 -8.61
N GLY A 294 26.82 -17.15 -8.55
CA GLY A 294 26.63 -16.44 -7.28
C GLY A 294 27.74 -16.67 -6.25
N GLY A 295 28.98 -16.88 -6.69
CA GLY A 295 30.14 -17.13 -5.83
C GLY A 295 30.31 -18.58 -5.34
N ASN A 296 29.45 -19.51 -5.77
CA ASN A 296 29.54 -20.92 -5.39
C ASN A 296 29.77 -21.81 -6.62
N VAL A 297 30.66 -22.79 -6.51
CA VAL A 297 30.82 -23.84 -7.52
C VAL A 297 29.61 -24.77 -7.44
N VAL A 298 28.76 -24.74 -8.47
CA VAL A 298 27.49 -25.49 -8.54
C VAL A 298 27.60 -26.79 -9.32
N ALA A 299 28.63 -26.94 -10.14
CA ALA A 299 28.94 -28.17 -10.86
C ALA A 299 30.43 -28.25 -11.19
N THR A 300 30.90 -29.45 -11.51
CA THR A 300 32.24 -29.71 -12.04
C THR A 300 32.11 -30.49 -13.33
N THR A 301 32.96 -30.20 -14.31
CA THR A 301 32.95 -30.90 -15.60
C THR A 301 33.45 -32.34 -15.47
N ASP A 302 32.76 -33.26 -16.13
CA ASP A 302 33.14 -34.68 -16.22
C ASP A 302 34.33 -34.92 -17.18
N GLU A 303 34.67 -36.20 -17.41
CA GLU A 303 35.76 -36.61 -18.32
C GLU A 303 35.57 -36.16 -19.78
N ASN A 304 34.33 -35.84 -20.19
CA ASN A 304 34.00 -35.31 -21.51
C ASN A 304 33.95 -33.78 -21.52
N GLY A 305 34.38 -33.13 -20.44
CA GLY A 305 34.29 -31.70 -20.23
C GLY A 305 32.87 -31.18 -20.07
N VAL A 306 31.90 -32.06 -19.79
CA VAL A 306 30.48 -31.70 -19.69
C VAL A 306 30.12 -31.41 -18.24
N PHE A 307 29.44 -30.28 -18.01
CA PHE A 307 28.80 -29.99 -16.73
C PHE A 307 27.28 -30.10 -16.88
N GLN A 308 26.60 -30.37 -15.76
CA GLN A 308 25.16 -30.41 -15.69
C GLN A 308 24.68 -29.75 -14.39
N ILE A 309 23.73 -28.82 -14.50
CA ILE A 309 23.11 -28.15 -13.35
C ILE A 309 21.58 -28.22 -13.45
N LEU A 310 20.91 -28.15 -12.30
CA LEU A 310 19.48 -27.87 -12.22
C LEU A 310 19.30 -26.41 -11.86
N SER A 311 18.57 -25.66 -12.69
CA SER A 311 18.40 -24.23 -12.49
C SER A 311 16.97 -23.78 -12.82
N ALA A 312 16.50 -22.76 -12.12
CA ALA A 312 15.26 -22.07 -12.46
C ALA A 312 15.41 -21.33 -13.81
N PRO A 313 14.32 -21.09 -14.55
CA PRO A 313 14.38 -20.36 -15.81
C PRO A 313 14.82 -18.91 -15.59
N GLY A 314 15.52 -18.34 -16.57
CA GLY A 314 16.02 -16.96 -16.50
C GLY A 314 17.45 -16.80 -17.00
N THR A 315 18.00 -15.59 -16.85
CA THR A 315 19.35 -15.24 -17.30
C THR A 315 20.25 -14.96 -16.09
N MET A 316 21.44 -15.57 -16.07
CA MET A 316 22.39 -15.44 -14.96
C MET A 316 23.85 -15.33 -15.45
N SER A 317 24.68 -14.70 -14.63
CA SER A 317 26.13 -14.67 -14.83
C SER A 317 26.76 -15.91 -14.19
N ALA A 318 27.57 -16.62 -14.96
CA ALA A 318 28.29 -17.81 -14.54
C ALA A 318 29.77 -17.69 -14.91
N TYR A 319 30.61 -18.50 -14.25
CA TYR A 319 32.05 -18.53 -14.51
C TYR A 319 32.55 -19.96 -14.63
N VAL A 320 33.48 -20.20 -15.55
CA VAL A 320 34.37 -21.36 -15.48
C VAL A 320 35.54 -21.00 -14.58
N THR A 321 35.82 -21.81 -13.56
CA THR A 321 36.83 -21.56 -12.53
C THR A 321 37.55 -22.84 -12.11
N GLY A 322 38.70 -22.71 -11.44
CA GLY A 322 39.45 -23.81 -10.86
C GLY A 322 40.32 -24.58 -11.86
N GLY A 323 41.19 -25.44 -11.33
CA GLY A 323 42.22 -26.09 -12.14
C GLY A 323 43.33 -25.09 -12.48
N SER A 324 43.78 -25.09 -13.74
CA SER A 324 44.75 -24.12 -14.27
C SER A 324 44.14 -23.23 -15.35
N VAL A 325 42.83 -22.98 -15.28
CA VAL A 325 42.13 -22.19 -16.30
C VAL A 325 42.15 -20.71 -15.96
N VAL A 326 42.38 -19.86 -16.96
CA VAL A 326 42.08 -18.43 -16.81
C VAL A 326 40.56 -18.30 -16.67
N ARG A 327 40.07 -17.73 -15.56
CA ARG A 327 38.64 -17.62 -15.25
C ARG A 327 37.88 -16.98 -16.42
N ARG A 328 36.78 -17.61 -16.84
CA ARG A 328 35.95 -17.11 -17.95
C ARG A 328 34.52 -16.83 -17.49
N ALA A 329 34.08 -15.59 -17.64
CA ALA A 329 32.69 -15.21 -17.45
C ALA A 329 31.83 -15.57 -18.69
N PHE A 330 30.58 -15.97 -18.46
CA PHE A 330 29.58 -16.16 -19.50
C PHE A 330 28.18 -15.87 -18.95
N THR A 331 27.27 -15.50 -19.84
CA THR A 331 25.84 -15.37 -19.54
C THR A 331 25.15 -16.67 -19.88
N LEU A 332 24.39 -17.23 -18.95
CA LEU A 332 23.61 -18.45 -19.14
C LEU A 332 22.13 -18.12 -19.15
N THR A 333 21.41 -18.54 -20.19
CA THR A 333 19.96 -18.42 -20.32
C THR A 333 19.30 -19.78 -20.19
N VAL A 334 18.44 -19.93 -19.18
CA VAL A 334 17.68 -21.15 -18.93
C VAL A 334 16.27 -20.95 -19.47
N ASP A 335 15.94 -21.68 -20.54
CA ASP A 335 14.67 -21.61 -21.25
C ASP A 335 13.60 -22.47 -20.55
N ALA A 336 12.48 -21.85 -20.21
CA ALA A 336 11.31 -22.51 -19.64
C ALA A 336 10.48 -23.27 -20.69
N ALA A 337 10.61 -22.94 -21.98
CA ALA A 337 9.78 -23.45 -23.06
C ALA A 337 10.36 -24.69 -23.76
N SER A 338 11.65 -24.98 -23.60
CA SER A 338 12.33 -26.07 -24.30
C SER A 338 13.45 -26.72 -23.48
N THR A 339 13.37 -28.03 -23.26
CA THR A 339 14.46 -28.79 -22.64
C THR A 339 15.66 -28.97 -23.57
N SER A 340 15.48 -28.88 -24.90
CA SER A 340 16.60 -28.87 -25.85
C SER A 340 17.28 -27.51 -25.96
N GLY A 341 16.60 -26.42 -25.57
CA GLY A 341 17.18 -25.08 -25.50
C GLY A 341 18.23 -24.94 -24.39
N ASN A 342 18.22 -25.85 -23.41
CA ASN A 342 19.12 -25.86 -22.26
C ASN A 342 20.34 -26.81 -22.43
N ASP A 343 20.52 -27.40 -23.62
CA ASP A 343 21.70 -28.20 -23.94
C ASP A 343 22.66 -27.40 -24.83
N HIS A 344 23.66 -26.78 -24.19
CA HIS A 344 24.67 -25.96 -24.83
C HIS A 344 25.94 -26.75 -25.18
N THR A 345 25.90 -28.09 -25.15
CA THR A 345 27.09 -28.91 -25.43
C THR A 345 27.62 -28.77 -26.87
N ALA A 346 26.77 -28.32 -27.80
CA ALA A 346 27.14 -28.02 -29.18
C ALA A 346 27.91 -26.70 -29.35
N THR A 347 27.89 -25.82 -28.34
CA THR A 347 28.60 -24.53 -28.31
C THR A 347 29.55 -24.49 -27.11
N PRO A 348 30.75 -25.10 -27.21
CA PRO A 348 31.65 -25.22 -26.07
C PRO A 348 32.15 -23.88 -25.54
N ILE A 349 32.35 -23.81 -24.23
CA ILE A 349 33.01 -22.72 -23.53
C ILE A 349 34.53 -22.96 -23.62
N ALA A 350 35.17 -22.28 -24.56
CA ALA A 350 36.62 -22.34 -24.74
C ALA A 350 37.39 -21.56 -23.66
N VAL A 351 38.36 -22.16 -22.97
CA VAL A 351 39.21 -21.50 -21.97
C VAL A 351 40.68 -21.85 -22.18
N TYR A 352 41.59 -20.94 -21.86
CA TYR A 352 43.02 -21.24 -21.77
C TYR A 352 43.33 -21.90 -20.43
N ASN A 353 44.03 -23.04 -20.47
CA ASN A 353 44.32 -23.92 -19.34
C ASN A 353 45.81 -23.86 -18.94
N VAL A 354 46.33 -22.64 -18.75
CA VAL A 354 47.73 -22.37 -18.42
C VAL A 354 47.94 -21.36 -17.30
N ASP A 355 46.89 -20.98 -16.57
CA ASP A 355 46.98 -20.15 -15.36
C ASP A 355 47.24 -21.05 -14.14
N TYR A 356 48.51 -21.39 -13.91
CA TYR A 356 48.90 -22.34 -12.87
C TYR A 356 49.09 -21.70 -11.49
N ILE A 357 49.11 -20.37 -11.41
CA ILE A 357 49.17 -19.64 -10.13
C ILE A 357 47.84 -18.98 -9.74
N ASP A 358 46.79 -19.15 -10.54
CA ASP A 358 45.43 -18.71 -10.23
C ASP A 358 45.40 -17.20 -9.95
N ASP A 359 46.05 -16.43 -10.85
CA ASP A 359 46.07 -14.96 -10.79
C ASP A 359 45.32 -14.28 -11.95
N ASP A 360 44.54 -15.07 -12.70
CA ASP A 360 43.69 -14.69 -13.82
C ASP A 360 44.45 -14.08 -15.02
N VAL A 361 45.78 -14.25 -15.07
CA VAL A 361 46.64 -13.67 -16.10
C VAL A 361 47.78 -14.62 -16.48
N VAL A 362 47.84 -15.01 -17.75
CA VAL A 362 48.94 -15.84 -18.28
C VAL A 362 50.23 -15.03 -18.38
N ASN A 363 51.19 -15.29 -17.49
CA ASN A 363 52.41 -14.51 -17.37
C ASN A 363 53.66 -15.35 -17.03
N GLY A 364 54.80 -14.68 -16.83
CA GLY A 364 56.07 -15.36 -16.57
C GLY A 364 56.08 -16.27 -15.33
N ARG A 365 55.16 -16.05 -14.38
CA ARG A 365 54.99 -16.91 -13.20
C ARG A 365 54.40 -18.26 -13.61
N ASP A 366 53.47 -18.32 -14.58
CA ASP A 366 52.87 -19.57 -15.06
C ASP A 366 53.91 -20.40 -15.76
N TYR A 367 54.69 -19.74 -16.61
CA TYR A 367 55.81 -20.39 -17.28
C TYR A 367 56.83 -20.96 -16.28
N ALA A 368 57.11 -20.26 -15.18
CA ALA A 368 57.98 -20.76 -14.13
C ALA A 368 57.38 -21.99 -13.42
N TYR A 369 56.06 -22.02 -13.20
CA TYR A 369 55.37 -23.19 -12.67
C TYR A 369 55.45 -24.38 -13.64
N ILE A 370 55.13 -24.15 -14.92
CA ILE A 370 55.21 -25.15 -16.00
C ILE A 370 56.60 -25.81 -16.03
N GLN A 371 57.67 -25.02 -15.88
CA GLN A 371 59.05 -25.52 -15.91
C GLN A 371 59.42 -26.36 -14.67
N ARG A 372 58.87 -26.03 -13.50
CA ARG A 372 59.31 -26.59 -12.21
C ARG A 372 58.44 -27.72 -11.68
N SER A 373 57.16 -27.71 -12.01
CA SER A 373 56.15 -28.49 -11.31
C SER A 373 55.42 -29.52 -12.19
N LEU A 374 55.45 -29.37 -13.51
CA LEU A 374 54.78 -30.31 -14.42
C LEU A 374 55.71 -31.45 -14.87
N SER A 375 55.13 -32.62 -15.11
CA SER A 375 55.83 -33.75 -15.73
C SER A 375 56.24 -33.45 -17.18
N SER A 376 57.25 -34.14 -17.69
CA SER A 376 57.78 -33.91 -19.05
C SER A 376 56.71 -33.95 -20.15
N ASP A 377 55.74 -34.85 -20.04
CA ASP A 377 54.68 -35.04 -21.04
C ASP A 377 53.66 -33.89 -21.02
N THR A 378 53.22 -33.47 -19.83
CA THR A 378 52.29 -32.34 -19.66
C THR A 378 52.96 -31.00 -19.97
N GLN A 379 54.26 -30.88 -19.64
CA GLN A 379 55.03 -29.66 -19.82
C GLN A 379 55.17 -29.27 -21.30
N ALA A 380 55.30 -30.23 -22.23
CA ALA A 380 55.43 -29.93 -23.65
C ALA A 380 54.17 -29.28 -24.25
N LYS A 381 52.97 -29.73 -23.84
CA LYS A 381 51.70 -29.12 -24.23
C LYS A 381 51.57 -27.73 -23.60
N ALA A 382 51.70 -27.64 -22.28
CA ALA A 382 51.53 -26.39 -21.54
C ALA A 382 52.46 -25.27 -22.04
N LYS A 383 53.69 -25.58 -22.46
CA LYS A 383 54.62 -24.61 -23.07
C LYS A 383 54.11 -24.04 -24.40
N LYS A 384 53.51 -24.88 -25.24
CA LYS A 384 52.97 -24.45 -26.54
C LYS A 384 51.73 -23.58 -26.35
N GLU A 385 50.84 -24.00 -25.47
CA GLU A 385 49.64 -23.25 -25.12
C GLU A 385 50.00 -21.90 -24.48
N PHE A 386 50.92 -21.89 -23.50
CA PHE A 386 51.45 -20.66 -22.91
C PHE A 386 51.96 -19.69 -23.97
N ALA A 387 52.78 -20.17 -24.92
CA ALA A 387 53.31 -19.34 -25.99
C ALA A 387 52.23 -18.74 -26.91
N SER A 388 51.04 -19.35 -26.99
CA SER A 388 49.93 -18.87 -27.81
C SER A 388 49.09 -17.78 -27.13
N CYS A 389 49.16 -17.64 -25.81
CA CYS A 389 48.29 -16.76 -25.03
C CYS A 389 49.04 -15.94 -23.96
N VAL A 390 50.34 -15.67 -24.16
CA VAL A 390 51.11 -14.83 -23.23
C VAL A 390 50.47 -13.46 -23.07
N GLY A 391 50.22 -13.06 -21.82
CA GLY A 391 49.59 -11.80 -21.46
C GLY A 391 48.07 -11.82 -21.51
N PHE A 392 47.45 -12.96 -21.85
CA PHE A 392 46.00 -13.12 -21.84
C PHE A 392 45.46 -13.12 -20.41
N ALA A 393 44.40 -12.36 -20.17
CA ALA A 393 43.73 -12.23 -18.88
C ALA A 393 42.24 -12.59 -18.97
N SER A 394 41.59 -12.82 -17.83
CA SER A 394 40.16 -13.14 -17.75
C SER A 394 39.25 -12.12 -18.45
N GLY A 395 39.66 -10.83 -18.47
CA GLY A 395 38.96 -9.75 -19.16
C GLY A 395 39.08 -9.75 -20.69
N ASP A 396 39.98 -10.55 -21.26
CA ASP A 396 40.23 -10.59 -22.71
C ASP A 396 39.28 -11.55 -23.45
N TYR A 397 38.51 -12.37 -22.72
CA TYR A 397 37.51 -13.24 -23.35
C TYR A 397 36.41 -12.41 -24.01
N PRO A 398 35.99 -12.76 -25.25
CA PRO A 398 34.80 -12.17 -25.83
C PRO A 398 33.57 -12.59 -25.02
N ALA A 399 32.57 -11.70 -24.99
CA ALA A 399 31.29 -11.98 -24.38
C ALA A 399 30.70 -13.28 -24.95
N LEU A 400 30.25 -14.15 -24.05
CA LEU A 400 29.61 -15.42 -24.37
C LEU A 400 28.22 -15.44 -23.75
N VAL A 401 27.23 -15.75 -24.58
CA VAL A 401 25.86 -16.01 -24.13
C VAL A 401 25.52 -17.43 -24.55
N LEU A 402 25.09 -18.24 -23.58
CA LEU A 402 24.59 -19.58 -23.76
C LEU A 402 23.08 -19.60 -23.62
#